data_AF-A0AAD2GEU7-F1
#
_entry.id   AF-A0AAD2GEU7-F1
#
_cell.length_a   1.000
_cell.length_b   1.000
_cell.length_c   1.000
_cell.angle_alpha   90.00
_cell.angle_beta   90.00
_cell.angle_gamma   90.00
#
_symmetry.space_group_name_H-M   'P 1'
#
loop_
_entity.id
_entity.type
_entity.pdbx_description
1 polymer ?
#
loop_
_entity_poly.entity_id
_entity_poly.type
_entity_poly.pdbx_seq_one_letter_code
_entity_poly.pdbx_strand_id
1 'polypeptide(L)' 'MKDFATVIAEPRLDDNSQTTFYLAASKGSDTIEVAYLNGVDTPYIDQMEGFSVDGVTTKVRIDAGVAPVDHRGLVKCTA' A
#
# COMPACT_ATOMS: atom_id res chain seq x y z
N MET A 1 -24.24 -19.15 -0.08
CA MET A 1 -24.24 -17.78 -0.64
C MET A 1 -23.27 -17.77 -1.80
N LYS A 2 -23.71 -17.39 -3.01
CA LYS A 2 -22.85 -17.29 -4.20
C LYS A 2 -22.55 -15.81 -4.45
N ASP A 3 -21.36 -15.49 -4.94
CA ASP A 3 -20.96 -14.12 -5.35
C ASP A 3 -20.93 -13.06 -4.21
N PHE A 4 -20.62 -13.47 -2.99
CA PHE A 4 -20.57 -12.55 -1.83
C PHE A 4 -19.31 -11.68 -1.77
N ALA A 5 -18.25 -12.06 -2.50
CA ALA A 5 -16.98 -11.35 -2.56
C ALA A 5 -16.37 -11.47 -3.97
N THR A 6 -15.58 -10.47 -4.35
CA THR A 6 -14.74 -10.55 -5.56
C THR A 6 -13.44 -11.24 -5.20
N VAL A 7 -13.13 -12.34 -5.89
CA VAL A 7 -11.87 -13.07 -5.70
C VAL A 7 -10.75 -12.31 -6.40
N ILE A 8 -9.68 -12.03 -5.67
CA ILE A 8 -8.45 -11.43 -6.16
C ILE A 8 -7.31 -12.39 -5.85
N ALA A 9 -6.57 -12.80 -6.87
CA ALA A 9 -5.39 -13.65 -6.70
C ALA A 9 -4.15 -12.77 -6.42
N GLU A 10 -3.47 -13.03 -5.31
CA GLU A 10 -2.22 -12.36 -4.92
C GLU A 10 -1.13 -13.41 -4.66
N PRO A 11 -0.14 -13.56 -5.56
CA PRO A 11 0.88 -14.61 -5.46
C PRO A 11 1.67 -14.60 -4.15
N ARG A 12 2.00 -13.41 -3.61
CA ARG A 12 2.79 -13.33 -2.38
C ARG A 12 2.03 -13.83 -1.14
N LEU A 13 0.70 -13.74 -1.16
CA LEU A 13 -0.14 -14.25 -0.07
C LEU A 13 -0.40 -15.75 -0.23
N ASP A 14 -0.54 -16.22 -1.47
CA ASP A 14 -0.71 -17.64 -1.80
C ASP A 14 0.54 -18.47 -1.43
N ASP A 15 1.73 -17.95 -1.77
CA ASP A 15 3.02 -18.55 -1.40
C ASP A 15 3.22 -18.65 0.13
N ASN A 16 2.57 -17.78 0.91
CA ASN A 16 2.68 -17.78 2.36
C ASN A 16 1.90 -18.93 3.00
N SER A 17 0.71 -19.25 2.50
CA SER A 17 -0.15 -20.29 3.05
C SER A 17 -1.30 -20.66 2.10
N GLN A 18 -1.38 -21.96 1.74
CA GLN A 18 -2.45 -22.48 0.88
C GLN A 18 -3.84 -22.51 1.54
N THR A 19 -3.92 -22.40 2.86
CA THR A 19 -5.19 -22.51 3.61
C THR A 19 -5.65 -21.19 4.23
N THR A 20 -4.80 -20.16 4.19
CA THR A 20 -5.15 -18.83 4.70
C THR A 20 -5.75 -17.99 3.60
N PHE A 21 -6.88 -17.35 3.87
CA PHE A 21 -7.45 -16.35 2.98
C PHE A 21 -7.73 -15.04 3.73
N TYR A 22 -7.86 -13.96 2.98
CA TYR A 22 -8.02 -12.61 3.51
C TYR A 22 -9.29 -11.99 2.92
N LEU A 23 -10.02 -11.26 3.76
CA LEU A 23 -11.20 -10.51 3.35
C LEU A 23 -10.98 -9.02 3.63
N ALA A 24 -11.38 -8.21 2.66
CA ALA A 24 -11.44 -6.75 2.80
C ALA A 24 -12.89 -6.30 2.65
N ALA A 25 -13.26 -5.22 3.37
CA ALA A 25 -14.56 -4.59 3.22
C ALA A 25 -14.78 -4.08 1.78
N SER A 26 -16.05 -3.83 1.45
CA SER A 26 -16.41 -3.29 0.14
C SER A 26 -15.73 -1.94 -0.11
N LYS A 27 -15.39 -1.68 -1.38
CA LYS A 27 -14.85 -0.38 -1.80
C LYS A 27 -15.76 0.76 -1.34
N GLY A 28 -15.15 1.83 -0.81
CA GLY A 28 -15.86 2.95 -0.18
C GLY A 28 -16.02 2.80 1.33
N SER A 29 -15.70 1.63 1.90
CA SER A 29 -15.50 1.47 3.34
C SER A 29 -14.06 1.81 3.71
N ASP A 30 -13.88 2.49 4.83
CA ASP A 30 -12.55 2.83 5.32
C ASP A 30 -11.84 1.59 5.89
N THR A 31 -10.63 1.30 5.41
CA THR A 31 -9.89 0.07 5.74
C THR A 31 -8.44 0.38 6.09
N ILE A 32 -7.78 1.19 5.28
CA ILE A 32 -6.40 1.62 5.45
C ILE A 32 -6.36 3.12 5.27
N GLU A 33 -5.78 3.82 6.24
CA GLU A 33 -5.54 5.25 6.16
C GLU A 33 -4.08 5.50 5.76
N VAL A 34 -3.89 6.49 4.89
CA VAL A 34 -2.59 7.02 4.50
C VAL A 34 -2.48 8.43 5.03
N ALA A 35 -1.46 8.69 5.83
CA ALA A 35 -1.18 10.00 6.40
C ALA A 35 0.17 10.53 5.88
N TYR A 36 0.23 11.83 5.62
CA TYR A 36 1.42 12.51 5.13
C TYR A 36 2.01 13.41 6.20
N LEU A 37 3.34 13.42 6.32
CA LEU A 37 4.02 14.27 7.30
C LEU A 37 3.73 15.74 6.99
N ASN A 38 3.19 16.46 7.99
CA ASN A 38 2.75 17.85 7.86
C ASN A 38 1.73 18.10 6.72
N GLY A 39 1.01 17.07 6.28
CA GLY A 39 0.02 17.17 5.20
C GLY A 39 0.62 17.33 3.80
N VAL A 40 1.93 17.10 3.62
CA VAL A 40 2.58 17.19 2.30
C VAL A 40 2.44 15.87 1.56
N ASP A 41 1.46 15.78 0.66
CA ASP A 41 1.13 14.59 -0.13
C ASP A 41 1.93 14.46 -1.44
N THR A 42 2.69 15.49 -1.80
CA THR A 42 3.57 15.49 -2.98
C THR A 42 5.01 15.09 -2.61
N PRO A 43 5.69 14.29 -3.45
CA PRO A 43 7.09 13.96 -3.23
C PRO A 43 8.01 15.18 -3.40
N TYR A 44 9.08 15.21 -2.61
CA TYR A 44 10.21 16.13 -2.77
C TYR A 44 11.11 15.63 -3.90
N ILE A 45 11.53 16.55 -4.76
CA ILE A 45 12.43 16.28 -5.89
C ILE A 45 13.62 17.21 -5.77
N ASP A 46 14.79 16.64 -5.47
CA ASP A 46 16.07 17.36 -5.49
C ASP A 46 16.86 16.90 -6.72
N GLN A 47 17.42 17.85 -7.47
CA GLN A 47 18.24 17.56 -8.64
C GLN A 47 19.63 18.18 -8.48
N MET A 48 20.66 17.39 -8.77
CA MET A 48 22.04 17.85 -8.82
C MET A 48 22.62 17.55 -10.20
N GLU A 49 22.99 18.60 -10.93
CA GLU A 49 23.78 18.46 -12.16
C GLU A 49 25.20 18.01 -11.80
N GLY A 50 25.69 17.00 -12.52
CA GLY A 50 27.02 16.46 -12.34
C GLY A 50 28.09 17.43 -12.86
N PHE A 51 29.11 17.69 -12.04
CA PHE A 51 30.31 18.43 -12.49
C PHE A 51 31.38 17.50 -13.09
N SER A 52 31.44 16.24 -12.66
CA SER A 52 32.43 15.25 -13.10
C SER A 52 31.92 14.31 -14.19
N VAL A 53 30.63 14.32 -14.48
CA VAL A 53 29.96 13.48 -15.48
C VAL A 53 28.77 14.24 -16.03
N ASP A 54 28.57 14.17 -17.35
CA ASP A 54 27.40 14.72 -18.04
C ASP A 54 26.15 13.88 -17.70
N GLY A 55 25.56 14.18 -16.54
CA GLY A 55 24.35 13.52 -16.06
C GLY A 55 23.68 14.31 -14.93
N VAL A 56 22.39 14.03 -14.73
CA VAL A 56 21.60 14.62 -13.64
C VAL A 56 21.30 13.55 -12.62
N THR A 57 21.66 13.80 -11.36
CA THR A 57 21.24 12.94 -10.25
C THR A 57 19.95 13.50 -9.67
N THR A 58 18.87 12.72 -9.73
CA THR A 58 17.57 13.09 -9.14
C THR A 58 17.31 12.25 -7.90
N LYS A 59 17.03 12.91 -6.77
CA LYS A 59 16.56 12.28 -5.54
C LYS A 59 15.08 12.55 -5.39
N VAL A 60 14.31 11.49 -5.21
CA VAL A 60 12.87 11.56 -4.93
C VAL A 60 12.62 11.04 -3.52
N ARG A 61 11.90 11.81 -2.70
CA ARG A 61 11.57 11.50 -1.30
C ARG A 61 10.09 11.75 -1.05
N ILE A 62 9.44 10.90 -0.26
CA ILE A 62 8.09 11.14 0.27
C ILE A 62 8.03 10.67 1.72
N ASP A 63 7.32 11.42 2.56
CA ASP A 63 7.12 11.06 3.97
C ASP A 63 5.65 10.64 4.15
N ALA A 64 5.39 9.33 4.13
CA ALA A 64 4.06 8.76 4.27
C ALA A 64 4.02 7.69 5.37
N GLY A 65 2.95 7.68 6.16
CA GLY A 65 2.61 6.65 7.13
C GLY A 65 1.33 5.93 6.71
N VAL A 66 1.22 4.64 7.03
CA VAL A 66 0.07 3.81 6.68
C VAL A 66 -0.35 3.00 7.90
N ALA A 67 -1.65 2.97 8.20
CA ALA A 67 -2.18 2.19 9.31
C ALA A 67 -3.57 1.60 8.98
N PRO A 68 -3.90 0.40 9.53
CA PRO A 68 -5.26 -0.12 9.48
C PRO A 68 -6.18 0.73 10.36
N VAL A 69 -7.38 1.04 9.88
CA VAL A 69 -8.34 1.90 10.58
C VAL A 69 -9.24 1.10 11.51
N ASP A 70 -9.91 0.08 10.97
CA ASP A 70 -10.86 -0.76 11.73
C ASP A 70 -10.60 -2.25 11.48
N HIS A 71 -10.51 -3.01 12.57
CA HIS A 71 -10.37 -4.48 12.57
C HIS A 71 -11.48 -5.21 11.81
N ARG A 72 -12.66 -4.60 11.65
CA ARG A 72 -13.77 -5.18 10.86
C ARG A 72 -13.53 -5.09 9.36
N GLY A 73 -12.69 -4.15 8.93
CA GLY A 73 -12.45 -3.85 7.52
C GLY A 73 -11.47 -4.81 6.85
N LEU A 74 -10.60 -5.46 7.62
CA LEU A 74 -9.57 -6.38 7.12
C LEU A 74 -9.47 -7.58 8.06
N VAL A 75 -9.75 -8.77 7.53
CA VAL A 75 -9.78 -10.01 8.32
C VAL A 75 -8.88 -11.06 7.70
N LYS A 76 -8.04 -11.66 8.54
CA LYS A 76 -7.29 -12.89 8.22
C LYS A 76 -8.12 -14.10 8.66
N CYS A 77 -8.34 -15.04 7.75
CA CYS A 77 -9.04 -16.28 8.02
C CYS A 77 -8.06 -17.45 7.84
N THR A 78 -7.80 -18.15 8.94
CA THR A 78 -6.98 -19.37 8.95
C THR A 78 -7.88 -20.58 9.18
N ALA A 79 -7.55 -21.70 8.53
CA ALA A 79 -8.16 -22.99 8.81
C ALA A 79 -7.81 -23.51 10.22
#